data_AF-A0A1M6QNI1-F1
#
_entry.id   AF-A0A1M6QNI1-F1
#
_cell.length_a   1.000
_cell.length_b   1.000
_cell.length_c   1.000
_cell.angle_alpha   90.00
_cell.angle_beta   90.00
_cell.angle_gamma   90.00
#
_symmetry.space_group_name_H-M   'P 1'
#
loop_
_entity.id
_entity.type
_entity.pdbx_description
1 polymer ?
#
loop_
_entity_poly.entity_id
_entity_poly.type
_entity_poly.pdbx_seq_one_letter_code
_entity_poly.pdbx_strand_id
1 'polypeptide(L)'
;MAKKNKRRKGSFLKRNRISIAFIVMLIVYLSVTMVNQEMKLRDLEKEENQLQQRAATLKKELSDMEKKIEESESLEFIEKVAREKLKMVKPNEIIYIIQD
;
A
#
# COMPACT_ATOMS: atom_id res chain seq x y z
N MET A 1 -1.97 48.15 -63.84
CA MET A 1 -1.14 48.30 -62.61
C MET A 1 -1.99 47.94 -61.40
N ALA A 2 -1.62 46.93 -60.61
CA ALA A 2 -2.35 46.59 -59.37
C ALA A 2 -1.35 46.33 -58.24
N LYS A 3 -1.30 47.25 -57.27
CA LYS A 3 -0.39 47.22 -56.12
C LYS A 3 -0.99 46.33 -55.03
N LYS A 4 -0.46 45.11 -54.86
CA LYS A 4 -0.86 44.19 -53.78
C LYS A 4 -0.47 44.77 -52.42
N ASN A 5 -1.47 45.13 -51.61
CA ASN A 5 -1.30 45.51 -50.21
C ASN A 5 -0.88 44.28 -49.37
N LYS A 6 0.41 44.21 -49.03
CA LYS A 6 0.96 43.23 -48.08
C LYS A 6 0.48 43.60 -46.67
N ARG A 7 -0.42 42.79 -46.12
CA ARG A 7 -0.91 42.88 -44.72
C ARG A 7 0.27 42.83 -43.76
N ARG A 8 0.56 43.96 -43.10
CA ARG A 8 1.54 44.04 -42.00
C ARG A 8 0.97 43.36 -40.74
N LYS A 9 1.04 42.03 -40.67
CA LYS A 9 0.72 41.25 -39.44
C LYS A 9 1.89 41.16 -38.44
N GLY A 10 2.96 41.94 -38.63
CA GLY A 10 4.22 41.79 -37.90
C GLY A 10 4.45 42.68 -36.67
N SER A 11 3.52 43.55 -36.26
CA SER A 11 3.78 44.52 -35.17
C SER A 11 3.17 44.17 -33.81
N PHE A 12 2.19 43.25 -33.74
CA PHE A 12 1.53 42.91 -32.46
C PHE A 12 2.45 42.12 -31.51
N LEU A 13 3.29 41.25 -32.06
CA LEU A 13 4.28 40.46 -31.32
C LEU A 13 5.39 41.31 -30.68
N LYS A 14 5.66 42.51 -31.20
CA LYS A 14 6.72 43.39 -30.65
C LYS A 14 6.24 44.23 -29.47
N ARG A 15 4.96 44.61 -29.42
CA ARG A 15 4.38 45.42 -28.33
C ARG A 15 4.02 44.57 -27.10
N ASN A 16 3.69 43.30 -27.30
CA ASN A 16 3.20 42.41 -26.23
C ASN A 16 4.27 41.39 -25.76
N ARG A 17 5.56 41.65 -26.01
CA ARG A 17 6.66 40.72 -25.66
C ARG A 17 6.68 40.32 -24.19
N ILE A 18 6.42 41.28 -23.30
CA ILE A 18 6.37 41.05 -21.85
C ILE A 18 5.20 40.13 -21.48
N SER A 19 4.01 40.39 -22.02
CA SER A 19 2.83 39.54 -21.78
C SER A 19 3.03 38.12 -22.30
N ILE A 20 3.66 37.96 -23.46
CA ILE A 20 3.97 36.64 -24.03
C ILE A 20 4.99 35.91 -23.14
N ALA A 21 6.04 36.59 -22.67
CA ALA A 21 7.02 36.01 -21.75
C ALA A 21 6.37 35.55 -20.44
N PHE A 22 5.45 36.34 -19.88
CA PHE A 22 4.71 35.97 -18.68
C PHE A 22 3.82 34.74 -18.88
N ILE A 23 3.12 34.66 -20.01
CA ILE A 23 2.30 33.48 -20.35
C ILE A 23 3.17 32.24 -20.51
N VAL A 24 4.32 32.36 -21.17
CA VAL A 24 5.26 31.23 -21.31
C VAL A 24 5.78 30.79 -19.94
N MET A 25 6.12 31.73 -19.05
CA MET A 25 6.54 31.41 -17.68
C MET A 25 5.44 30.68 -16.89
N LEU A 26 4.19 31.12 -17.02
CA LEU A 26 3.04 30.45 -16.40
C LEU A 26 2.85 29.03 -16.92
N ILE A 27 2.97 28.83 -18.24
CA ILE A 27 2.85 27.51 -18.86
C ILE A 27 3.96 26.59 -18.33
N VAL A 28 5.21 27.05 -18.30
CA VAL A 28 6.34 26.27 -17.76
C VAL A 28 6.10 25.90 -16.29
N TYR A 29 5.66 26.85 -15.47
CA TYR A 29 5.34 26.61 -14.06
C TYR A 29 4.24 25.55 -13.90
N LEU A 30 3.16 25.65 -14.67
CA LEU A 30 2.07 24.67 -14.65
C LEU A 30 2.55 23.29 -15.11
N SER A 31 3.34 23.21 -16.19
CA SER A 31 3.90 21.95 -16.67
C SER A 31 4.77 21.26 -15.62
N VAL A 32 5.66 22.01 -14.96
CA VAL A 32 6.51 21.45 -13.89
C VAL A 32 5.65 20.98 -12.71
N THR A 33 4.66 21.77 -12.32
CA THR A 33 3.76 21.41 -11.21
C THR A 33 2.96 20.15 -11.52
N MET A 34 2.43 20.01 -12.73
CA MET A 34 1.68 18.83 -13.16
C MET A 34 2.54 17.57 -13.14
N VAL A 35 3.78 17.63 -13.66
CA VAL A 35 4.69 16.48 -13.63
C VAL A 35 5.02 16.05 -12.20
N ASN A 36 5.28 17.02 -11.31
CA ASN A 36 5.54 16.73 -9.90
C ASN A 36 4.33 16.13 -9.18
N GLN A 37 3.12 16.59 -9.50
CA GLN A 37 1.87 16.05 -8.96
C GLN A 37 1.64 14.61 -9.41
N GLU A 38 1.87 14.31 -10.70
CA GLU A 38 1.76 12.96 -11.26
C GLU A 38 2.70 11.99 -10.54
N MET A 39 3.97 12.38 -10.35
CA MET A 39 4.94 11.54 -9.63
C MET A 39 4.50 11.27 -8.18
N LYS A 40 4.06 12.32 -7.48
CA LYS A 40 3.61 12.19 -6.08
C LYS A 40 2.38 11.30 -5.96
N LEU A 41 1.44 11.39 -6.89
CA LEU A 41 0.26 10.51 -6.92
C LEU A 41 0.67 9.05 -7.11
N ARG A 42 1.59 8.77 -8.04
CA ARG A 42 2.07 7.40 -8.27
C ARG A 42 2.83 6.82 -7.08
N ASP A 43 3.57 7.65 -6.36
CA ASP A 43 4.27 7.20 -5.15
C ASP A 43 3.30 6.93 -4.00
N LEU A 44 2.29 7.80 -3.82
CA LEU A 44 1.22 7.57 -2.84
C LEU A 44 0.41 6.31 -3.15
N GLU A 45 0.07 6.07 -4.42
CA GLU A 45 -0.65 4.86 -4.85
C GLU A 45 0.17 3.58 -4.59
N LYS A 46 1.49 3.64 -4.79
CA LYS A 46 2.38 2.52 -4.42
C LYS A 46 2.41 2.30 -2.92
N GLU A 47 2.51 3.37 -2.14
CA GLU A 47 2.52 3.28 -0.68
C GLU A 47 1.21 2.70 -0.14
N GLU A 48 0.07 3.15 -0.68
CA GLU A 48 -1.25 2.62 -0.34
C GLU A 48 -1.34 1.13 -0.66
N ASN A 49 -0.93 0.71 -1.86
CA ASN A 49 -0.94 -0.71 -2.24
C ASN A 49 -0.04 -1.55 -1.33
N GLN A 50 1.15 -1.05 -0.96
CA GLN A 50 2.04 -1.74 -0.03
C GLN A 50 1.44 -1.87 1.36
N LEU A 51 0.80 -0.81 1.86
CA LEU A 51 0.12 -0.83 3.16
C LEU A 51 -1.08 -1.78 3.16
N GLN A 52 -1.88 -1.80 2.09
CA GLN A 52 -2.99 -2.74 1.94
C GLN A 52 -2.50 -4.19 1.90
N GLN A 53 -1.41 -4.48 1.17
CA GLN A 53 -0.80 -5.81 1.17
C GLN A 53 -0.33 -6.22 2.56
N ARG A 54 0.35 -5.33 3.29
CA ARG A 54 0.76 -5.59 4.68
C ARG A 54 -0.43 -5.83 5.59
N ALA A 55 -1.48 -5.03 5.47
CA ALA A 55 -2.70 -5.23 6.25
C ALA A 55 -3.35 -6.59 5.96
N ALA A 56 -3.38 -7.01 4.69
CA ALA A 56 -3.89 -8.32 4.30
C ALA A 56 -3.03 -9.47 4.83
N THR A 57 -1.70 -9.37 4.78
CA THR A 57 -0.81 -10.38 5.35
C THR A 57 -0.96 -10.47 6.86
N LEU A 58 -0.98 -9.33 7.56
CA LEU A 58 -1.20 -9.30 9.01
C LEU A 58 -2.55 -9.91 9.37
N LYS A 59 -3.63 -9.60 8.64
CA LYS A 59 -4.96 -10.20 8.88
C LYS A 59 -4.95 -11.71 8.68
N LYS A 60 -4.22 -12.20 7.68
CA LYS A 60 -4.07 -13.63 7.44
C LYS A 60 -3.29 -14.30 8.58
N GLU A 61 -2.16 -13.72 8.99
CA GLU A 61 -1.38 -14.22 10.12
C GLU A 61 -2.19 -14.24 11.41
N LEU A 62 -3.02 -13.22 11.63
CA LEU A 62 -3.90 -13.13 12.79
C LEU A 62 -4.96 -14.25 12.76
N SER A 63 -5.59 -14.50 11.61
CA SER A 63 -6.52 -15.63 11.45
C SER A 63 -5.84 -16.99 11.61
N ASP A 64 -4.61 -17.14 11.11
CA ASP A 64 -3.84 -18.39 11.28
C ASP A 64 -3.41 -18.59 12.74
N MET A 65 -3.13 -17.51 13.48
CA MET A 65 -2.86 -17.53 14.92
C MET A 65 -4.13 -17.85 15.72
N GLU A 66 -5.28 -17.26 15.38
CA GLU A 66 -6.58 -17.57 16.01
C GLU A 66 -6.95 -19.04 15.84
N LYS A 67 -6.76 -19.62 14.64
CA LYS A 67 -6.97 -21.06 14.41
C LYS A 67 -6.04 -21.92 15.26
N LYS A 68 -4.76 -21.54 15.38
CA LYS A 68 -3.82 -22.24 16.26
C LYS A 68 -4.21 -22.14 17.73
N ILE A 69 -4.73 -21.00 18.15
CA ILE A 69 -5.26 -20.82 19.51
C ILE A 69 -6.46 -21.75 19.69
N GLU A 70 -7.43 -21.75 18.79
CA GLU A 70 -8.61 -22.61 18.85
C GLU A 70 -8.25 -24.11 18.83
N GLU A 71 -7.27 -24.51 18.01
CA GLU A 71 -6.70 -25.86 18.03
C GLU A 71 -5.96 -26.18 19.34
N SER A 72 -5.26 -25.21 19.94
CA SER A 72 -4.58 -25.37 21.22
C SER A 72 -5.51 -25.31 22.43
N GLU A 73 -6.65 -24.64 22.30
CA GLU A 73 -7.73 -24.60 23.29
C GLU A 73 -8.68 -25.79 23.13
N SER A 74 -8.51 -26.61 22.08
CA SER A 74 -9.21 -27.87 21.95
C SER A 74 -8.92 -28.77 23.15
N LEU A 75 -9.98 -29.43 23.65
CA LEU A 75 -9.90 -30.36 24.77
C LEU A 75 -8.81 -31.42 24.56
N GLU A 76 -8.55 -31.84 23.32
CA GLU A 76 -7.50 -32.79 22.97
C GLU A 76 -6.09 -32.25 23.20
N PHE A 77 -5.80 -31.00 22.88
CA PHE A 77 -4.49 -30.41 23.13
C PHE A 77 -4.24 -30.19 24.62
N ILE A 78 -5.26 -29.70 25.35
CA ILE A 78 -5.20 -29.56 26.81
C ILE A 78 -5.02 -30.93 27.47
N GLU A 79 -5.78 -31.95 27.05
CA GLU A 79 -5.65 -33.33 27.53
C GLU A 79 -4.25 -33.88 27.23
N LYS A 80 -3.72 -33.65 26.02
CA LYS A 80 -2.38 -34.10 25.62
C LYS A 80 -1.29 -33.44 26.47
N VAL A 81 -1.34 -32.13 26.67
CA VAL A 81 -0.38 -31.41 27.53
C VAL A 81 -0.47 -31.87 28.98
N ALA A 82 -1.69 -32.10 29.49
CA ALA A 82 -1.90 -32.63 30.84
C ALA A 82 -1.35 -34.06 31.00
N ARG A 83 -1.52 -34.92 30.00
CA ARG A 83 -0.96 -36.28 30.00
C ARG A 83 0.57 -36.28 29.88
N GLU A 84 1.14 -35.46 28.99
CA GLU A 84 2.58 -35.44 28.72
C GLU A 84 3.39 -34.70 29.79
N LYS A 85 2.96 -33.49 30.20
CA LYS A 85 3.71 -32.64 31.13
C LYS A 85 3.31 -32.84 32.59
N LEU A 86 2.03 -33.08 32.85
CA LEU A 86 1.49 -33.19 34.21
C LEU A 86 1.24 -34.64 34.63
N LYS A 87 1.44 -35.62 33.73
CA LYS A 87 1.14 -37.05 33.95
C LYS A 87 -0.28 -37.30 34.48
N MET A 88 -1.22 -36.43 34.09
CA MET A 88 -2.61 -36.56 34.49
C MET A 88 -3.29 -37.68 33.70
N VAL A 89 -4.14 -38.45 34.38
CA VAL A 89 -4.91 -39.56 33.80
C VAL A 89 -6.39 -39.36 34.13
N LYS A 90 -7.30 -39.94 33.33
CA LYS A 90 -8.74 -39.85 33.62
C LYS A 90 -9.06 -40.58 34.94
N PRO A 91 -10.15 -40.22 35.65
CA PRO A 91 -10.50 -40.83 36.95
C PRO A 91 -10.57 -42.37 36.95
N ASN A 92 -10.72 -42.98 35.76
CA ASN A 92 -10.85 -44.43 35.57
C ASN A 92 -9.60 -45.09 34.94
N GLU A 93 -8.47 -44.38 34.83
CA GLU A 93 -7.22 -44.87 34.24
C GLU A 93 -6.14 -45.06 35.33
N ILE A 94 -5.31 -46.11 35.22
CA ILE A 94 -4.26 -46.46 36.20
C ILE A 94 -2.89 -46.39 35.51
N ILE A 95 -1.93 -45.67 36.10
CA ILE A 95 -0.56 -45.53 35.56
C ILE A 95 0.21 -46.83 35.83
N TYR A 96 0.62 -47.54 34.76
CA TYR A 96 1.56 -48.66 34.84
C TYR A 96 2.99 -48.17 34.58
N ILE A 97 3.89 -48.37 35.54
CA ILE A 97 5.33 -48.18 35.37
C ILE A 97 5.95 -49.57 35.30
N ILE A 98 6.38 -49.98 34.12
CA ILE A 98 7.14 -51.22 33.93
C ILE A 98 8.60 -50.86 34.23
N GLN A 99 9.14 -51.48 35.27
CA GLN A 99 10.53 -51.30 35.68
C GLN A 99 11.31 -52.51 35.14
N ASP A 100 12.18 -52.27 34.14
CA ASP A 100 13.16 -53.27 33.68
C ASP A 100 14.32 -53.38 34.68
#